data_AF-A0A819HJI8-F1
#
_entry.id   AF-A0A819HJI8-F1
#
_cell.length_a   1.000
_cell.length_b   1.000
_cell.length_c   1.000
_cell.angle_alpha   90.00
_cell.angle_beta   90.00
_cell.angle_gamma   90.00
#
_symmetry.space_group_name_H-M   'P 1'
#
loop_
_entity.id
_entity.type
_entity.pdbx_description
1 polymer ?
#
loop_
_entity_poly.entity_id
_entity_poly.type
_entity_poly.pdbx_seq_one_letter_code
_entity_poly.pdbx_strand_id
1 'polypeptide(L)'
;DQSNLTNSKRGFCLQAVYRHANAEWSPLNQDYYTCSLQGIPAGWRDTYQSGIRCQWIDVTSIDTSIQSYIAPLYSSLNPDGFLCEGTPQPDTWVRTEFNTTCCSSQGCCGNSNETQCCGGEPVDRVGCETWEGAQEDNVSEVMVTLPLSGEGQVTEKCWNSTGSWGEKRDCGLKLHPKGKYLTCNKPGQQVALKNVISTDFYQVVRVCEASIALRSGLACIWNDSLANVIISHRDEPRDVHFICPPKRDSIETGGRFAVYFGPLFTELTLGDVSWSSIGQ
;
A
#
# COMPACT_ATOMS: atom_id res chain seq x y z
N ASP A 1 8.40 20.29 14.27
CA ASP A 1 7.13 19.72 14.77
C ASP A 1 6.52 18.82 13.73
N GLN A 2 6.81 17.53 13.80
CA GLN A 2 6.10 16.50 13.02
C GLN A 2 5.01 15.97 13.93
N SER A 3 3.79 16.47 13.76
CA SER A 3 2.58 15.91 14.34
C SER A 3 2.53 14.40 14.09
N ASN A 4 2.20 13.60 15.11
CA ASN A 4 1.89 12.18 14.96
C ASN A 4 0.92 11.99 13.79
N LEU A 5 1.42 11.47 12.67
CA LEU A 5 0.59 11.16 11.52
C LEU A 5 -0.31 10.00 11.91
N THR A 6 -1.59 10.29 12.03
CA THR A 6 -2.60 9.34 12.42
C THR A 6 -3.56 9.19 11.26
N ASN A 7 -3.74 7.95 10.80
CA ASN A 7 -4.94 7.57 10.06
C ASN A 7 -5.75 6.63 10.95
N SER A 8 -7.06 6.67 10.81
CA SER A 8 -7.93 5.70 11.44
C SER A 8 -8.87 5.07 10.42
N LYS A 9 -8.78 3.75 10.33
CA LYS A 9 -9.80 2.92 9.70
C LYS A 9 -10.83 2.56 10.77
N ARG A 10 -12.04 3.09 10.63
CA ARG A 10 -13.12 2.92 11.61
C ARG A 10 -14.13 1.85 11.22
N GLY A 11 -14.17 1.49 9.94
CA GLY A 11 -15.05 0.47 9.41
C GLY A 11 -14.28 -0.80 9.06
N PHE A 12 -14.64 -1.89 9.71
CA PHE A 12 -14.27 -3.24 9.31
C PHE A 12 -15.56 -4.03 9.13
N CYS A 13 -15.60 -4.76 8.03
CA CYS A 13 -16.50 -5.88 7.89
C CYS A 13 -15.78 -7.07 8.51
N LEU A 14 -16.42 -7.76 9.44
CA LEU A 14 -15.79 -8.90 10.12
C LEU A 14 -16.08 -10.18 9.35
N GLN A 15 -15.07 -10.74 8.69
CA GLN A 15 -15.16 -11.99 7.92
C GLN A 15 -14.10 -13.00 8.35
N ALA A 16 -14.39 -14.28 8.16
CA ALA A 16 -13.46 -15.37 8.43
C ALA A 16 -12.97 -16.02 7.13
N VAL A 17 -12.04 -15.36 6.46
CA VAL A 17 -11.52 -15.78 5.14
C VAL A 17 -10.40 -16.82 5.22
N TYR A 18 -9.68 -16.90 6.35
CA TYR A 18 -8.59 -17.86 6.53
C TYR A 18 -8.67 -18.56 7.89
N ARG A 19 -8.60 -19.90 7.87
CA ARG A 19 -8.42 -20.70 9.09
C ARG A 19 -6.95 -20.68 9.49
N HIS A 20 -6.65 -20.09 10.64
CA HIS A 20 -5.28 -19.95 11.14
C HIS A 20 -4.88 -21.09 12.07
N ALA A 21 -5.79 -21.56 12.92
CA ALA A 21 -5.56 -22.66 13.84
C ALA A 21 -6.19 -23.95 13.31
N ASN A 22 -5.37 -25.00 13.18
CA ASN A 22 -5.86 -26.36 12.96
C ASN A 22 -5.93 -27.11 14.29
N ALA A 23 -6.93 -26.78 15.10
CA ALA A 23 -7.17 -27.37 16.41
C ALA A 23 -8.62 -27.86 16.53
N GLU A 24 -8.90 -28.75 17.49
CA GLU A 24 -10.24 -29.32 17.71
C GLU A 24 -11.30 -28.27 18.04
N TRP A 25 -10.91 -27.20 18.74
CA TRP A 25 -11.79 -26.08 19.08
C TRP A 25 -12.02 -25.08 17.93
N SER A 26 -11.24 -25.17 16.84
CA SER A 26 -11.38 -24.31 15.66
C SER A 26 -12.29 -25.00 14.65
N PRO A 27 -13.48 -24.46 14.36
CA PRO A 27 -14.44 -25.13 13.50
C PRO A 27 -13.87 -25.27 12.08
N LEU A 28 -14.21 -26.39 11.43
CA LEU A 28 -13.76 -26.69 10.05
C LEU A 28 -14.47 -25.82 9.01
N ASN A 29 -15.69 -25.39 9.30
CA ASN A 29 -16.53 -24.53 8.49
C ASN A 29 -17.09 -23.40 9.35
N GLN A 30 -17.48 -22.29 8.72
CA GLN A 30 -18.00 -21.13 9.41
C GLN A 30 -18.94 -20.33 8.50
N ASP A 31 -19.88 -19.56 9.06
CA ASP A 31 -20.94 -18.90 8.29
C ASP A 31 -20.63 -17.45 7.88
N TYR A 32 -19.57 -16.87 8.45
CA TYR A 32 -19.09 -15.49 8.29
C TYR A 32 -18.12 -15.31 7.10
N TYR A 33 -18.39 -15.95 5.96
CA TYR A 33 -17.58 -15.77 4.74
C TYR A 33 -17.78 -14.43 4.03
N THR A 34 -18.83 -13.68 4.37
CA THR A 34 -19.22 -12.45 3.68
C THR A 34 -19.59 -11.35 4.68
N CYS A 35 -19.73 -10.11 4.21
CA CYS A 35 -20.15 -8.99 5.07
C CYS A 35 -21.64 -9.00 5.42
N SER A 36 -22.43 -9.87 4.80
CA SER A 36 -23.87 -9.96 5.06
C SER A 36 -24.18 -10.63 6.39
N LEU A 37 -23.27 -11.47 6.88
CA LEU A 37 -23.31 -12.07 8.21
C LEU A 37 -21.90 -11.98 8.81
N GLN A 38 -21.71 -11.09 9.77
CA GLN A 38 -20.38 -10.70 10.24
C GLN A 38 -19.96 -11.45 11.51
N GLY A 39 -18.69 -11.84 11.56
CA GLY A 39 -18.10 -12.53 12.70
C GLY A 39 -16.75 -13.15 12.35
N ILE A 40 -15.95 -13.44 13.37
CA ILE A 40 -14.70 -14.19 13.24
C ILE A 40 -14.73 -15.28 14.31
N PRO A 41 -14.94 -16.55 13.96
CA PRO A 41 -14.96 -17.63 14.92
C PRO A 41 -13.54 -17.94 15.39
N ALA A 42 -13.44 -18.55 16.58
CA ALA A 42 -12.16 -18.93 17.16
C ALA A 42 -11.31 -19.76 16.17
N GLY A 43 -10.07 -19.35 15.96
CA GLY A 43 -9.11 -20.06 15.10
C GLY A 43 -9.17 -19.66 13.63
N TRP A 44 -10.03 -18.71 13.29
CA TRP A 44 -10.06 -18.05 11.99
C TRP A 44 -9.56 -16.61 12.12
N ARG A 45 -9.22 -16.00 10.98
CA ARG A 45 -8.83 -14.60 10.90
C ARG A 45 -9.49 -13.90 9.72
N ASP A 46 -9.64 -12.59 9.90
CA ASP A 46 -9.87 -11.65 8.82
C ASP A 46 -8.53 -11.12 8.29
N THR A 47 -8.45 -10.72 7.03
CA THR A 47 -7.22 -10.16 6.45
C THR A 47 -7.54 -9.02 5.50
N TYR A 48 -7.16 -7.82 5.94
CA TYR A 48 -7.28 -6.58 5.18
C TYR A 48 -5.98 -6.31 4.42
N GLN A 49 -5.94 -6.73 3.14
CA GLN A 49 -4.76 -6.62 2.27
C GLN A 49 -4.44 -5.18 1.84
N SER A 50 -3.21 -4.92 1.40
CA SER A 50 -2.85 -3.65 0.78
C SER A 50 -3.67 -3.40 -0.50
N GLY A 51 -3.88 -2.12 -0.84
CA GLY A 51 -4.64 -1.72 -2.02
C GLY A 51 -6.15 -1.59 -1.82
N ILE A 52 -6.71 -2.12 -0.74
CA ILE A 52 -8.09 -1.80 -0.36
C ILE A 52 -8.17 -0.37 0.19
N ARG A 53 -9.31 0.28 -0.03
CA ARG A 53 -9.53 1.65 0.44
C ARG A 53 -9.28 1.75 1.94
N CYS A 54 -8.66 2.85 2.36
CA CYS A 54 -8.40 3.17 3.76
C CYS A 54 -7.37 2.28 4.48
N GLN A 55 -6.64 1.43 3.75
CA GLN A 55 -5.58 0.58 4.29
C GLN A 55 -4.20 1.22 4.07
N TRP A 56 -4.04 2.48 4.48
CA TRP A 56 -2.81 3.26 4.30
C TRP A 56 -2.70 4.33 5.38
N ILE A 57 -1.50 4.90 5.60
CA ILE A 57 -1.31 6.14 6.35
C ILE A 57 -0.75 7.16 5.36
N ASP A 58 -1.34 8.36 5.33
CA ASP A 58 -0.84 9.42 4.45
C ASP A 58 0.46 9.97 5.03
N VAL A 59 1.53 9.81 4.26
CA VAL A 59 2.89 10.26 4.61
C VAL A 59 3.38 11.35 3.67
N THR A 60 2.49 11.96 2.87
CA THR A 60 2.81 13.00 1.87
C THR A 60 3.56 14.19 2.49
N SER A 61 3.30 14.51 3.76
CA SER A 61 3.97 15.60 4.48
C SER A 61 5.37 15.25 5.01
N ILE A 62 5.82 14.00 4.94
CA ILE A 62 7.17 13.60 5.34
C ILE A 62 8.11 13.79 4.15
N ASP A 63 9.12 14.63 4.32
CA ASP A 63 10.15 14.83 3.31
C ASP A 63 11.17 13.68 3.31
N THR A 64 11.09 12.81 2.29
CA THR A 64 12.07 11.76 2.02
C THR A 64 12.92 12.05 0.77
N SER A 65 13.02 13.31 0.34
CA SER A 65 13.74 13.68 -0.89
C SER A 65 15.26 13.49 -0.79
N ILE A 66 15.83 13.61 0.41
CA ILE A 66 17.28 13.53 0.66
C ILE A 66 17.66 12.23 1.38
N GLN A 67 16.83 11.75 2.32
CA GLN A 67 17.10 10.57 3.11
C GLN A 67 15.80 9.79 3.40
N SER A 68 15.92 8.48 3.60
CA SER A 68 14.82 7.66 4.10
C SER A 68 14.42 8.10 5.50
N TYR A 69 13.16 7.90 5.85
CA TYR A 69 12.64 8.21 7.18
C TYR A 69 12.28 6.91 7.90
N ILE A 70 12.80 6.73 9.11
CA ILE A 70 12.56 5.53 9.92
C ILE A 70 11.76 5.94 11.14
N ALA A 71 10.60 5.32 11.33
CA ALA A 71 9.73 5.61 12.46
C ALA A 71 8.92 4.38 12.88
N PRO A 72 8.46 4.32 14.14
CA PRO A 72 7.54 3.29 14.58
C PRO A 72 6.16 3.48 13.93
N LEU A 73 5.63 2.40 13.37
CA LEU A 73 4.24 2.25 13.00
C LEU A 73 3.50 1.57 14.16
N TYR A 74 2.54 2.29 14.73
CA TYR A 74 1.66 1.77 15.77
C TYR A 74 0.32 1.33 15.18
N SER A 75 -0.17 0.18 15.60
CA SER A 75 -1.54 -0.25 15.35
C SER A 75 -2.21 -0.63 16.67
N SER A 76 -3.48 -0.28 16.81
CA SER A 76 -4.33 -0.71 17.91
C SER A 76 -5.64 -1.27 17.35
N LEU A 77 -6.00 -2.46 17.81
CA LEU A 77 -7.26 -3.14 17.52
C LEU A 77 -8.20 -2.94 18.72
N ASN A 78 -9.50 -2.85 18.45
CA ASN A 78 -10.54 -2.63 19.48
C ASN A 78 -10.18 -1.57 20.55
N PRO A 79 -9.66 -0.37 20.19
CA PRO A 79 -9.05 0.57 21.14
C PRO A 79 -10.02 1.11 22.20
N ASP A 80 -11.32 1.15 21.89
CA ASP A 80 -12.38 1.62 22.78
C ASP A 80 -13.01 0.45 23.60
N GLY A 81 -12.50 -0.78 23.43
CA GLY A 81 -13.01 -1.97 24.12
C GLY A 81 -14.45 -2.32 23.75
N PHE A 82 -14.87 -2.01 22.52
CA PHE A 82 -16.24 -2.20 22.06
C PHE A 82 -16.59 -3.69 21.89
N LEU A 83 -15.69 -4.45 21.29
CA LEU A 83 -15.82 -5.91 21.20
C LEU A 83 -15.42 -6.55 22.54
N CYS A 84 -16.18 -7.55 22.97
CA CYS A 84 -15.82 -8.33 24.15
C CYS A 84 -14.68 -9.29 23.80
N GLU A 85 -13.52 -9.08 24.40
CA GLU A 85 -12.36 -9.95 24.29
C GLU A 85 -12.20 -10.74 25.58
N GLY A 86 -12.95 -11.84 25.67
CA GLY A 86 -13.07 -12.65 26.88
C GLY A 86 -14.43 -13.33 26.96
N THR A 87 -15.01 -13.38 28.14
CA THR A 87 -16.32 -14.02 28.35
C THR A 87 -17.41 -12.95 28.40
N PRO A 88 -18.41 -12.97 27.49
CA PRO A 88 -19.56 -12.09 27.57
C PRO A 88 -20.34 -12.34 28.85
N GLN A 89 -20.73 -11.27 29.54
CA GLN A 89 -21.59 -11.34 30.71
C GLN A 89 -23.05 -11.37 30.26
N PRO A 90 -23.81 -12.44 30.54
CA PRO A 90 -25.21 -12.54 30.14
C PRO A 90 -26.04 -11.38 30.70
N ASP A 91 -26.99 -10.89 29.90
CA ASP A 91 -27.96 -9.85 30.25
C ASP A 91 -27.36 -8.54 30.81
N THR A 92 -26.06 -8.33 30.60
CA THR A 92 -25.34 -7.16 31.07
C THR A 92 -24.98 -6.32 29.85
N TRP A 93 -25.37 -5.04 29.89
CA TRP A 93 -25.07 -4.06 28.85
C TRP A 93 -24.28 -2.92 29.48
N VAL A 94 -23.15 -2.58 28.84
CA VAL A 94 -22.25 -1.53 29.29
C VAL A 94 -22.25 -0.43 28.24
N ARG A 95 -22.47 0.79 28.69
CA ARG A 95 -22.42 1.97 27.84
C ARG A 95 -20.96 2.29 27.51
N THR A 96 -20.62 2.32 26.23
CA THR A 96 -19.27 2.66 25.76
C THR A 96 -19.26 4.04 25.16
N GLU A 97 -18.47 4.94 25.77
CA GLU A 97 -18.18 6.24 25.20
C GLU A 97 -17.00 6.09 24.25
N PHE A 98 -17.21 6.34 22.96
CA PHE A 98 -16.11 6.37 22.00
C PHE A 98 -15.30 7.64 22.24
N ASN A 99 -14.08 7.48 22.75
CA ASN A 99 -13.14 8.61 22.92
C ASN A 99 -12.48 9.00 21.59
N THR A 100 -12.79 8.25 20.54
CA THR A 100 -12.27 8.45 19.20
C THR A 100 -13.03 9.58 18.52
N THR A 101 -12.45 10.79 18.61
CA THR A 101 -12.98 12.00 17.98
C THR A 101 -13.27 11.78 16.50
N CYS A 102 -14.47 12.17 16.07
CA CYS A 102 -14.85 12.31 14.68
C CYS A 102 -13.78 13.12 13.95
N CYS A 103 -13.07 12.55 12.96
CA CYS A 103 -12.14 13.38 12.22
C CYS A 103 -12.94 14.44 11.47
N SER A 104 -12.55 15.70 11.64
CA SER A 104 -13.11 16.84 10.93
C SER A 104 -12.47 17.06 9.55
N SER A 105 -11.57 16.16 9.09
CA SER A 105 -10.74 16.39 7.89
C SER A 105 -10.56 15.15 7.00
N GLN A 106 -10.07 15.39 5.78
CA GLN A 106 -9.87 14.50 4.61
C GLN A 106 -9.10 13.18 4.85
N GLY A 107 -8.72 12.86 6.09
CA GLY A 107 -8.00 11.63 6.46
C GLY A 107 -8.88 10.52 7.05
N CYS A 108 -10.13 10.80 7.44
CA CYS A 108 -11.02 9.74 7.94
C CYS A 108 -11.61 8.94 6.78
N CYS A 109 -11.36 7.65 6.80
CA CYS A 109 -11.63 6.80 5.66
C CYS A 109 -12.62 5.70 6.11
N GLY A 110 -13.87 5.81 5.64
CA GLY A 110 -15.02 5.06 6.16
C GLY A 110 -16.23 5.90 6.54
N ASN A 111 -16.26 7.22 6.23
CA ASN A 111 -17.45 8.10 6.35
C ASN A 111 -18.54 7.68 5.35
N SER A 112 -19.37 6.71 5.70
CA SER A 112 -20.75 6.66 5.22
C SER A 112 -21.58 7.63 6.07
N ASN A 113 -22.79 7.99 5.62
CA ASN A 113 -23.73 8.71 6.49
C ASN A 113 -24.05 7.94 7.80
N GLU A 114 -23.66 6.66 7.91
CA GLU A 114 -23.81 5.83 9.11
C GLU A 114 -22.64 6.02 10.10
N THR A 115 -21.47 6.44 9.62
CA THR A 115 -20.30 6.82 10.44
C THR A 115 -20.15 8.33 10.58
N GLN A 116 -21.25 9.08 10.36
CA GLN A 116 -21.51 10.36 11.03
C GLN A 116 -21.69 10.10 12.55
N CYS A 117 -20.69 9.47 13.15
CA CYS A 117 -20.38 9.35 14.56
C CYS A 117 -21.50 8.97 15.54
N CYS A 118 -22.57 8.24 15.23
CA CYS A 118 -23.64 8.05 16.24
C CYS A 118 -24.09 9.39 16.91
N GLY A 119 -23.88 10.56 16.28
CA GLY A 119 -24.04 11.87 16.93
C GLY A 119 -23.15 12.16 18.16
N GLY A 120 -22.11 11.36 18.45
CA GLY A 120 -21.37 11.39 19.71
C GLY A 120 -22.09 10.68 20.85
N GLU A 121 -23.19 9.99 20.56
CA GLU A 121 -23.94 9.26 21.56
C GLU A 121 -23.25 7.92 21.86
N PRO A 122 -23.08 7.58 23.16
CA PRO A 122 -22.52 6.31 23.54
C PRO A 122 -23.37 5.13 23.04
N VAL A 123 -22.72 4.01 22.71
CA VAL A 123 -23.38 2.79 22.25
C VAL A 123 -23.30 1.73 23.34
N ASP A 124 -24.39 0.99 23.55
CA ASP A 124 -24.40 -0.15 24.46
C ASP A 124 -23.71 -1.35 23.82
N ARG A 125 -22.82 -1.99 24.57
CA ARG A 125 -22.19 -3.26 24.23
C ARG A 125 -22.48 -4.30 25.30
N VAL A 126 -22.26 -5.57 24.98
CA VAL A 126 -22.35 -6.62 26.00
C VAL A 126 -21.28 -6.41 27.07
N GLY A 127 -21.66 -6.63 28.34
CA GLY A 127 -20.72 -6.72 29.45
C GLY A 127 -19.69 -7.82 29.17
N CYS A 128 -18.46 -7.64 29.65
CA CYS A 128 -17.36 -8.52 29.28
C CYS A 128 -16.42 -8.73 30.46
N GLU A 129 -16.15 -9.98 30.77
CA GLU A 129 -15.02 -10.39 31.59
C GLU A 129 -13.81 -10.54 30.67
N THR A 130 -13.06 -9.46 30.51
CA THR A 130 -11.85 -9.44 29.69
C THR A 130 -10.79 -10.33 30.32
N TRP A 131 -10.10 -11.11 29.49
CA TRP A 131 -8.98 -11.93 29.95
C TRP A 131 -7.74 -11.06 30.25
N GLU A 132 -6.84 -11.55 31.11
CA GLU A 132 -5.63 -10.84 31.51
C GLU A 132 -4.63 -10.78 30.35
N GLY A 133 -4.35 -9.58 29.82
CA GLY A 133 -3.47 -9.40 28.66
C GLY A 133 -4.19 -8.93 27.38
N ALA A 134 -5.52 -8.81 27.41
CA ALA A 134 -6.32 -8.44 26.24
C ALA A 134 -5.92 -7.09 25.64
N GLN A 135 -5.57 -6.09 26.46
CA GLN A 135 -5.18 -4.77 25.97
C GLN A 135 -3.79 -4.79 25.32
N GLU A 136 -2.88 -5.59 25.88
CA GLU A 136 -1.53 -5.77 25.37
C GLU A 136 -1.51 -6.52 24.04
N ASP A 137 -2.39 -7.51 23.85
CA ASP A 137 -2.50 -8.28 22.58
C ASP A 137 -3.12 -7.47 21.44
N ASN A 138 -3.82 -6.38 21.77
CA ASN A 138 -4.45 -5.48 20.82
C ASN A 138 -3.52 -4.42 20.24
N VAL A 139 -2.30 -4.30 20.73
CA VAL A 139 -1.34 -3.28 20.28
C VAL A 139 -0.14 -3.92 19.63
N SER A 140 0.31 -3.34 18.52
CA SER A 140 1.54 -3.74 17.86
C SER A 140 2.31 -2.50 17.43
N GLU A 141 3.62 -2.61 17.53
CA GLU A 141 4.58 -1.60 17.09
C GLU A 141 5.62 -2.26 16.20
N VAL A 142 5.89 -1.65 15.05
CA VAL A 142 6.95 -2.10 14.15
C VAL A 142 7.68 -0.91 13.58
N MET A 143 9.01 -0.96 13.57
CA MET A 143 9.80 0.06 12.88
C MET A 143 9.62 -0.08 11.37
N VAL A 144 9.17 0.99 10.71
CA VAL A 144 9.02 1.06 9.27
C VAL A 144 9.99 2.06 8.68
N THR A 145 10.50 1.74 7.49
CA THR A 145 11.32 2.66 6.69
C THR A 145 10.47 3.19 5.56
N LEU A 146 10.20 4.50 5.56
CA LEU A 146 9.72 5.19 4.38
C LEU A 146 10.91 5.40 3.44
N PRO A 147 10.86 4.86 2.21
CA PRO A 147 11.98 4.93 1.30
C PRO A 147 12.15 6.35 0.74
N LEU A 148 13.21 6.56 -0.02
CA LEU A 148 13.45 7.84 -0.68
C LEU A 148 12.29 8.19 -1.61
N SER A 149 12.09 9.49 -1.83
CA SER A 149 11.06 9.96 -2.74
C SER A 149 11.21 9.32 -4.12
N GLY A 150 10.13 8.71 -4.61
CA GLY A 150 10.10 8.00 -5.88
C GLY A 150 10.38 6.50 -5.78
N GLU A 151 10.79 6.02 -4.61
CA GLU A 151 10.91 4.59 -4.28
C GLU A 151 9.65 4.10 -3.56
N GLY A 152 9.48 2.78 -3.47
CA GLY A 152 8.29 2.16 -2.88
C GLY A 152 8.33 0.63 -2.93
N GLN A 153 7.16 -0.01 -2.87
CA GLN A 153 7.05 -1.48 -2.82
C GLN A 153 7.85 -2.19 -3.93
N VAL A 154 7.80 -1.69 -5.17
CA VAL A 154 8.49 -2.34 -6.28
C VAL A 154 10.01 -2.16 -6.27
N THR A 155 10.53 -1.24 -5.45
CA THR A 155 11.97 -1.07 -5.24
C THR A 155 12.50 -1.81 -4.02
N GLU A 156 11.61 -2.40 -3.22
CA GLU A 156 12.00 -3.27 -2.12
C GLU A 156 12.71 -4.53 -2.62
N LYS A 157 13.56 -5.12 -1.78
CA LYS A 157 14.21 -6.39 -2.13
C LYS A 157 13.17 -7.47 -2.35
N CYS A 158 13.35 -8.27 -3.40
CA CYS A 158 12.52 -9.45 -3.59
C CYS A 158 12.76 -10.48 -2.48
N TRP A 159 11.68 -10.97 -1.89
CA TRP A 159 11.74 -12.14 -1.02
C TRP A 159 11.47 -13.40 -1.84
N ASN A 160 12.05 -14.53 -1.43
CA ASN A 160 11.96 -15.81 -2.14
C ASN A 160 10.51 -16.32 -2.31
N SER A 161 9.56 -15.80 -1.51
CA SER A 161 8.15 -16.18 -1.51
C SER A 161 7.24 -15.23 -2.30
N THR A 162 7.73 -14.07 -2.77
CA THR A 162 6.92 -13.04 -3.42
C THR A 162 7.44 -12.75 -4.82
N GLY A 163 6.84 -13.40 -5.83
CA GLY A 163 6.89 -12.95 -7.23
C GLY A 163 8.28 -12.69 -7.83
N SER A 164 9.30 -13.47 -7.46
CA SER A 164 10.72 -13.18 -7.75
C SER A 164 11.14 -13.34 -9.22
N TRP A 165 10.25 -13.79 -10.11
CA TRP A 165 10.63 -14.32 -11.42
C TRP A 165 9.97 -13.56 -12.58
N GLY A 166 10.80 -13.03 -13.49
CA GLY A 166 10.37 -12.54 -14.80
C GLY A 166 9.91 -11.09 -14.85
N GLU A 167 9.38 -10.69 -16.02
CA GLU A 167 9.06 -9.29 -16.36
C GLU A 167 7.92 -8.67 -15.54
N LYS A 168 7.04 -9.50 -14.95
CA LYS A 168 5.86 -9.07 -14.20
C LYS A 168 6.12 -8.91 -12.70
N ARG A 169 7.38 -9.04 -12.28
CA ARG A 169 7.82 -8.92 -10.90
C ARG A 169 7.58 -7.52 -10.36
N ASP A 170 7.11 -7.43 -9.11
CA ASP A 170 6.80 -6.18 -8.41
C ASP A 170 7.72 -5.95 -7.19
N CYS A 171 9.01 -6.22 -7.39
CA CYS A 171 10.07 -6.03 -6.41
C CYS A 171 11.44 -5.94 -7.11
N GLY A 172 12.45 -5.47 -6.39
CA GLY A 172 13.86 -5.49 -6.79
C GLY A 172 14.19 -4.56 -7.95
N LEU A 173 13.30 -3.65 -8.31
CA LEU A 173 13.60 -2.57 -9.25
C LEU A 173 14.34 -1.44 -8.53
N LYS A 174 14.95 -0.55 -9.29
CA LYS A 174 15.53 0.70 -8.81
C LYS A 174 15.02 1.85 -9.64
N LEU A 175 14.83 2.99 -9.00
CA LEU A 175 14.53 4.22 -9.70
C LEU A 175 15.76 4.68 -10.48
N HIS A 176 15.59 4.95 -11.78
CA HIS A 176 16.70 5.39 -12.62
C HIS A 176 17.17 6.80 -12.22
N PRO A 177 18.47 7.06 -12.01
CA PRO A 177 18.97 8.36 -11.54
C PRO A 177 18.60 9.54 -12.46
N LYS A 178 18.59 9.32 -13.78
CA LYS A 178 18.16 10.31 -14.79
C LYS A 178 16.66 10.20 -15.13
N GLY A 179 15.94 9.26 -14.54
CA GLY A 179 14.57 8.91 -14.87
C GLY A 179 13.58 9.20 -13.74
N LYS A 180 13.93 10.04 -12.75
CA LYS A 180 13.09 10.26 -11.56
C LYS A 180 11.81 11.04 -11.82
N TYR A 181 11.84 11.99 -12.76
CA TYR A 181 10.76 12.95 -12.97
C TYR A 181 10.81 13.54 -14.39
N LEU A 182 10.60 12.68 -15.39
CA LEU A 182 10.66 13.03 -16.81
C LEU A 182 9.36 13.67 -17.28
N THR A 183 9.43 14.33 -18.44
CA THR A 183 8.32 15.11 -19.01
C THR A 183 8.02 14.66 -20.43
N CYS A 184 6.74 14.61 -20.78
CA CYS A 184 6.29 14.68 -22.16
C CYS A 184 5.58 16.03 -22.42
N ASN A 185 5.46 16.39 -23.68
CA ASN A 185 4.96 17.66 -24.18
C ASN A 185 3.43 17.71 -24.11
N LYS A 186 2.76 16.58 -24.36
CA LYS A 186 1.29 16.50 -24.34
C LYS A 186 0.79 15.27 -23.58
N PRO A 187 0.02 15.45 -22.49
CA PRO A 187 -0.69 14.37 -21.82
C PRO A 187 -1.56 13.56 -22.81
N GLY A 188 -1.55 12.24 -22.67
CA GLY A 188 -2.32 11.31 -23.52
C GLY A 188 -1.72 11.02 -24.91
N GLN A 189 -0.60 11.64 -25.30
CA GLN A 189 0.06 11.32 -26.56
C GLN A 189 0.91 10.05 -26.45
N GLN A 190 1.17 9.38 -27.57
CA GLN A 190 2.13 8.28 -27.62
C GLN A 190 3.56 8.84 -27.52
N VAL A 191 4.37 8.24 -26.66
CA VAL A 191 5.75 8.64 -26.37
C VAL A 191 6.64 7.40 -26.48
N ALA A 192 7.92 7.61 -26.81
CA ALA A 192 8.91 6.54 -26.82
C ALA A 192 10.20 6.98 -26.09
N LEU A 193 10.71 6.15 -25.18
CA LEU A 193 12.12 6.21 -24.83
C LEU A 193 12.91 5.62 -26.00
N LYS A 194 13.77 6.43 -26.62
CA LYS A 194 14.49 6.05 -27.83
C LYS A 194 15.81 5.34 -27.50
N ASN A 195 16.09 4.27 -28.25
CA ASN A 195 17.33 3.50 -28.16
C ASN A 195 17.65 3.07 -26.71
N VAL A 196 16.68 2.46 -26.02
CA VAL A 196 16.90 1.94 -24.68
C VAL A 196 17.85 0.74 -24.76
N ILE A 197 18.92 0.80 -23.98
CA ILE A 197 20.04 -0.14 -24.00
C ILE A 197 20.45 -0.46 -22.57
N SER A 198 20.84 -1.71 -22.31
CA SER A 198 21.47 -2.10 -21.06
C SER A 198 22.96 -2.35 -21.25
N THR A 199 23.78 -2.01 -20.26
CA THR A 199 25.23 -2.28 -20.28
C THR A 199 25.59 -3.74 -19.98
N ASP A 200 24.63 -4.54 -19.54
CA ASP A 200 24.86 -5.86 -18.93
C ASP A 200 23.78 -6.86 -19.40
N PHE A 201 23.61 -7.96 -18.66
CA PHE A 201 22.53 -8.95 -18.86
C PHE A 201 21.12 -8.35 -18.88
N TYR A 202 20.15 -9.15 -19.36
CA TYR A 202 18.72 -8.82 -19.45
C TYR A 202 18.20 -7.97 -18.28
N GLN A 203 17.75 -6.75 -18.58
CA GLN A 203 17.11 -5.85 -17.60
C GLN A 203 15.64 -5.68 -17.93
N VAL A 204 14.81 -5.62 -16.90
CA VAL A 204 13.45 -5.08 -16.99
C VAL A 204 13.55 -3.57 -16.93
N VAL A 205 12.85 -2.89 -17.84
CA VAL A 205 12.62 -1.45 -17.80
C VAL A 205 11.12 -1.23 -17.64
N ARG A 206 10.74 -0.53 -16.57
CA ARG A 206 9.37 -0.18 -16.25
C ARG A 206 9.21 1.33 -16.24
N VAL A 207 8.20 1.81 -16.96
CA VAL A 207 7.81 3.21 -16.99
C VAL A 207 6.56 3.36 -16.14
N CYS A 208 6.62 4.22 -15.14
CA CYS A 208 5.50 4.54 -14.26
C CYS A 208 5.15 6.02 -14.37
N GLU A 209 4.01 6.42 -13.82
CA GLU A 209 3.67 7.82 -13.67
C GLU A 209 4.59 8.53 -12.66
N ALA A 210 4.54 9.86 -12.66
CA ALA A 210 5.15 10.68 -11.63
C ALA A 210 4.15 11.76 -11.17
N SER A 211 4.17 12.10 -9.89
CA SER A 211 3.27 13.08 -9.29
C SER A 211 3.82 14.49 -9.42
N ILE A 212 2.99 15.40 -9.93
CA ILE A 212 3.30 16.84 -9.97
C ILE A 212 3.30 17.45 -8.59
N ALA A 213 2.35 17.05 -7.74
CA ALA A 213 2.26 17.54 -6.37
C ALA A 213 3.53 17.20 -5.58
N LEU A 214 4.01 15.96 -5.70
CA LEU A 214 5.17 15.45 -4.96
C LEU A 214 6.51 15.71 -5.65
N ARG A 215 6.51 16.15 -6.91
CA ARG A 215 7.69 16.27 -7.78
C ARG A 215 8.54 15.00 -7.82
N SER A 216 7.86 13.85 -7.86
CA SER A 216 8.52 12.55 -7.70
C SER A 216 7.86 11.44 -8.49
N GLY A 217 8.62 10.39 -8.79
CA GLY A 217 8.10 9.17 -9.42
C GLY A 217 7.08 8.48 -8.53
N LEU A 218 6.15 7.75 -9.15
CA LEU A 218 5.21 6.88 -8.44
C LEU A 218 5.56 5.44 -8.79
N ALA A 219 6.27 4.77 -7.88
CA ALA A 219 6.69 3.40 -8.09
C ALA A 219 5.45 2.50 -8.27
N CYS A 220 5.34 1.83 -9.42
CA CYS A 220 4.12 1.16 -9.85
C CYS A 220 4.31 -0.33 -10.08
N ILE A 221 3.27 -1.10 -9.76
CA ILE A 221 3.20 -2.52 -10.09
C ILE A 221 3.03 -2.73 -11.60
N TRP A 222 3.26 -3.96 -12.06
CA TRP A 222 3.22 -4.30 -13.49
C TRP A 222 1.90 -3.87 -14.16
N ASN A 223 0.76 -4.14 -13.51
CA ASN A 223 -0.58 -3.80 -14.04
C ASN A 223 -0.82 -2.30 -14.20
N ASP A 224 -0.16 -1.47 -13.38
CA ASP A 224 -0.35 -0.02 -13.35
C ASP A 224 0.78 0.71 -14.11
N SER A 225 1.67 -0.04 -14.75
CA SER A 225 2.79 0.53 -15.50
C SER A 225 2.35 1.06 -16.86
N LEU A 226 2.95 2.17 -17.28
CA LEU A 226 2.76 2.76 -18.60
C LEU A 226 3.44 1.92 -19.68
N ALA A 227 4.57 1.30 -19.34
CA ALA A 227 5.24 0.27 -20.12
C ALA A 227 6.10 -0.60 -19.21
N ASN A 228 6.27 -1.85 -19.60
CA ASN A 228 7.17 -2.79 -18.95
C ASN A 228 7.78 -3.71 -20.02
N VAL A 229 9.09 -3.64 -20.21
CA VAL A 229 9.79 -4.38 -21.27
C VAL A 229 11.06 -5.05 -20.74
N ILE A 230 11.50 -6.08 -21.46
CA ILE A 230 12.83 -6.68 -21.27
C ILE A 230 13.77 -6.08 -22.32
N ILE A 231 14.95 -5.64 -21.86
CA ILE A 231 16.08 -5.19 -22.67
C ILE A 231 17.16 -6.26 -22.59
N SER A 232 17.50 -6.87 -23.72
CA SER A 232 18.30 -8.09 -23.79
C SER A 232 19.79 -7.87 -23.48
N HIS A 233 20.46 -6.99 -24.23
CA HIS A 233 21.89 -6.70 -24.10
C HIS A 233 22.27 -5.38 -24.81
N ARG A 234 23.52 -4.95 -24.65
CA ARG A 234 24.13 -3.73 -25.20
C ARG A 234 23.97 -3.56 -26.72
N ASP A 235 23.95 -4.64 -27.48
CA ASP A 235 24.06 -4.54 -28.94
C ASP A 235 22.71 -4.50 -29.67
N GLU A 236 21.60 -4.49 -28.91
CA GLU A 236 20.24 -4.45 -29.44
C GLU A 236 19.41 -3.33 -28.78
N PRO A 237 19.68 -2.04 -29.09
CA PRO A 237 18.86 -0.95 -28.60
C PRO A 237 17.41 -1.09 -29.08
N ARG A 238 16.46 -0.80 -28.19
CA ARG A 238 15.03 -0.85 -28.51
C ARG A 238 14.28 0.38 -28.02
N ASP A 239 13.31 0.82 -28.80
CA ASP A 239 12.40 1.87 -28.38
C ASP A 239 11.30 1.33 -27.44
N VAL A 240 11.08 2.02 -26.32
CA VAL A 240 10.04 1.67 -25.34
C VAL A 240 8.89 2.65 -25.47
N HIS A 241 7.77 2.17 -26.00
CA HIS A 241 6.59 2.97 -26.30
C HIS A 241 5.57 2.90 -25.15
N PHE A 242 4.95 4.03 -24.84
CA PHE A 242 3.90 4.15 -23.84
C PHE A 242 3.00 5.36 -24.13
N ILE A 243 1.86 5.44 -23.45
CA ILE A 243 1.00 6.63 -23.48
C ILE A 243 1.44 7.57 -22.37
N CYS A 244 1.64 8.83 -22.70
CA CYS A 244 2.01 9.82 -21.71
C CYS A 244 0.86 10.02 -20.70
N PRO A 245 1.15 10.08 -19.38
CA PRO A 245 0.12 10.15 -18.36
C PRO A 245 -0.90 11.27 -18.61
N PRO A 246 -2.20 10.95 -18.62
CA PRO A 246 -3.24 11.94 -18.86
C PRO A 246 -3.39 12.87 -17.64
N LYS A 247 -4.09 13.99 -17.86
CA LYS A 247 -4.53 14.85 -16.77
C LYS A 247 -5.57 14.12 -15.92
N ARG A 248 -5.37 14.11 -14.59
CA ARG A 248 -6.37 13.63 -13.61
C ARG A 248 -7.20 14.76 -13.05
N ASP A 249 -6.54 15.86 -12.65
CA ASP A 249 -7.19 16.99 -11.98
C ASP A 249 -6.42 18.30 -12.19
N SER A 250 -6.73 19.34 -11.40
CA SER A 250 -6.10 20.66 -11.49
C SER A 250 -4.64 20.71 -11.03
N ILE A 251 -4.20 19.75 -10.21
CA ILE A 251 -2.84 19.62 -9.68
C ILE A 251 -2.07 18.60 -10.54
N GLU A 252 -2.61 17.39 -10.65
CA GLU A 252 -2.08 16.31 -11.47
C GLU A 252 -2.50 16.51 -12.93
N THR A 253 -1.87 17.50 -13.57
CA THR A 253 -2.13 17.90 -14.97
C THR A 253 -1.59 16.92 -16.01
N GLY A 254 -0.99 15.80 -15.58
CA GLY A 254 -0.43 14.77 -16.44
C GLY A 254 0.94 15.13 -17.01
N GLY A 255 1.44 14.32 -17.93
CA GLY A 255 2.67 14.63 -18.65
C GLY A 255 3.97 14.23 -17.94
N ARG A 256 3.90 13.61 -16.76
CA ARG A 256 5.05 13.29 -15.92
C ARG A 256 5.18 11.79 -15.71
N PHE A 257 6.39 11.27 -15.84
CA PHE A 257 6.65 9.84 -15.72
C PHE A 257 8.04 9.59 -15.12
N ALA A 258 8.23 8.38 -14.60
CA ALA A 258 9.48 7.91 -14.03
C ALA A 258 9.88 6.55 -14.63
N VAL A 259 11.17 6.26 -14.64
CA VAL A 259 11.74 5.03 -15.18
C VAL A 259 12.39 4.24 -14.06
N TYR A 260 11.99 2.98 -13.95
CA TYR A 260 12.51 1.99 -13.03
C TYR A 260 13.16 0.88 -13.83
N PHE A 261 14.19 0.26 -13.26
CA PHE A 261 14.91 -0.82 -13.93
C PHE A 261 15.44 -1.83 -12.92
N GLY A 262 15.67 -3.05 -13.37
CA GLY A 262 16.27 -4.09 -12.55
C GLY A 262 16.58 -5.33 -13.36
N PRO A 263 17.38 -6.26 -12.83
CA PRO A 263 17.75 -7.47 -13.57
C PRO A 263 16.52 -8.35 -13.83
N LEU A 264 16.44 -9.05 -14.96
CA LEU A 264 15.28 -9.92 -15.25
C LEU A 264 15.07 -11.01 -14.20
N PHE A 265 16.17 -11.53 -13.65
CA PHE A 265 16.18 -12.51 -12.56
C PHE A 265 16.97 -11.97 -11.38
N THR A 266 16.54 -12.29 -10.17
CA THR A 266 17.13 -11.76 -8.93
C THR A 266 18.57 -12.20 -8.68
N GLU A 267 18.99 -13.29 -9.32
CA GLU A 267 20.37 -13.81 -9.23
C GLU A 267 21.34 -13.06 -10.15
N LEU A 268 20.84 -12.23 -11.08
CA LEU A 268 21.67 -11.51 -12.03
C LEU A 268 22.14 -10.17 -11.48
N THR A 269 23.30 -9.73 -11.94
CA THR A 269 23.84 -8.40 -11.63
C THR A 269 22.95 -7.31 -12.22
N LEU A 270 22.75 -6.25 -11.44
CA LEU A 270 22.12 -5.03 -11.94
C LEU A 270 23.08 -4.32 -12.90
N GLY A 271 22.74 -4.31 -14.19
CA GLY A 271 23.38 -3.47 -15.20
C GLY A 271 22.76 -2.09 -15.25
N ASP A 272 23.50 -1.12 -15.79
CA ASP A 272 22.92 0.19 -16.08
C ASP A 272 21.98 0.12 -17.28
N VAL A 273 20.97 0.99 -17.28
CA VAL A 273 20.07 1.23 -18.42
C VAL A 273 20.27 2.66 -18.89
N SER A 274 20.24 2.89 -20.19
CA SER A 274 20.25 4.24 -20.75
C SER A 274 19.37 4.34 -21.98
N TRP A 275 19.04 5.57 -22.38
CA TRP A 275 18.27 5.89 -23.58
C TRP A 275 18.82 7.16 -24.20
N SER A 276 18.67 7.34 -25.51
CA SER A 276 19.24 8.49 -26.23
C SER A 276 18.39 9.75 -26.07
N SER A 277 17.06 9.61 -26.09
CA SER A 277 16.12 10.73 -26.07
C SER A 277 14.70 10.27 -25.74
N ILE A 278 13.80 11.23 -25.52
CA ILE A 278 12.36 10.99 -25.41
C ILE A 278 11.75 11.44 -26.74
N GLY A 279 11.32 10.48 -27.56
CA GLY A 279 10.57 10.72 -28.78
C GLY A 279 9.11 10.99 -28.45
N GLN A 280 8.54 12.03 -29.05
CA GLN A 280 7.24 12.58 -28.68
C GLN A 280 6.38 12.88 -29.89
#